data_AF-A0A7X7JHM6-F1
#
_entry.id   AF-A0A7X7JHM6-F1
#
_cell.length_a   1.000
_cell.length_b   1.000
_cell.length_c   1.000
_cell.angle_alpha   90.00
_cell.angle_beta   90.00
_cell.angle_gamma   90.00
#
_symmetry.space_group_name_H-M   'P 1'
#
loop_
_entity.id
_entity.type
_entity.pdbx_description
1 polymer ?
#
loop_
_entity_poly.entity_id
_entity_poly.type
_entity_poly.pdbx_seq_one_letter_code
_entity_poly.pdbx_strand_id
1 'polypeptide(L)'
;MKLARGVGVAAVVVCALTACGSGEDSDDARSAAASSVNAAMDDAKSAVFVAAYRGAFAGLAEGRSDDDITSVLQETCVDLESSAEPQDVQDEIKSRSENNGTEPTDNQARQIYEMAKVACP
;
A
#
# COMPACT_ATOMS: atom_id res chain seq x y z
N MET A 1 45.30 43.41 18.02
CA MET A 1 46.13 42.19 18.09
C MET A 1 45.60 41.32 19.21
N LYS A 2 45.31 40.02 18.94
CA LYS A 2 44.97 38.91 19.88
C LYS A 2 43.59 39.03 20.58
N LEU A 3 42.67 38.05 20.63
CA LEU A 3 42.69 36.59 20.45
C LEU A 3 41.35 36.05 19.89
N ALA A 4 41.45 34.96 19.13
CA ALA A 4 40.36 34.08 18.71
C ALA A 4 39.97 33.06 19.80
N ARG A 5 38.71 32.59 19.79
CA ARG A 5 38.28 31.17 19.94
C ARG A 5 36.78 31.06 20.30
N GLY A 6 36.06 30.21 19.57
CA GLY A 6 34.68 29.80 19.89
C GLY A 6 34.13 28.80 18.88
N VAL A 7 34.61 27.55 18.97
CA VAL A 7 34.05 26.36 18.29
C VAL A 7 32.91 25.81 19.17
N GLY A 8 31.82 25.35 18.55
CA GLY A 8 30.79 24.57 19.25
C GLY A 8 29.63 24.13 18.36
N VAL A 9 29.88 23.19 17.43
CA VAL A 9 28.85 22.35 16.80
C VAL A 9 28.66 21.11 17.67
N ALA A 10 27.43 20.81 18.08
CA ALA A 10 26.91 19.45 18.25
C ALA A 10 25.42 19.51 18.65
N ALA A 11 24.51 19.44 17.67
CA ALA A 11 23.15 19.02 17.91
C ALA A 11 23.17 17.49 18.06
N VAL A 12 23.09 17.00 19.29
CA VAL A 12 22.86 15.58 19.58
C VAL A 12 21.37 15.42 19.82
N VAL A 13 20.63 15.16 18.74
CA VAL A 13 19.26 14.64 18.83
C VAL A 13 19.38 13.15 19.11
N VAL A 14 19.23 12.78 20.38
CA VAL A 14 19.14 11.40 20.82
C VAL A 14 17.77 10.87 20.43
N CYS A 15 17.68 10.13 19.32
CA CYS A 15 16.54 9.25 19.07
C CYS A 15 16.68 8.01 19.97
N ALA A 16 16.06 8.10 21.16
CA ALA A 16 15.82 6.93 21.99
C ALA A 16 14.71 6.08 21.35
N LEU A 17 15.09 5.14 20.48
CA LEU A 17 14.20 4.09 20.01
C LEU A 17 14.18 2.96 21.05
N THR A 18 13.51 3.21 22.17
CA THR A 18 13.03 2.13 23.05
C THR A 18 11.78 1.54 22.41
N ALA A 19 12.00 0.55 21.54
CA ALA A 19 10.97 -0.33 21.03
C ALA A 19 10.62 -1.38 22.09
N CYS A 20 9.45 -1.26 22.73
CA CYS A 20 8.69 -2.37 23.33
C CYS A 20 7.29 -1.89 23.79
N GLY A 21 6.24 -2.36 23.11
CA GLY A 21 4.82 -2.19 23.47
C GLY A 21 4.14 -1.00 22.78
N SER A 22 2.91 -1.04 22.28
CA SER A 22 1.83 -2.02 22.38
C SER A 22 0.73 -1.62 21.39
N GLY A 23 0.31 -2.51 20.48
CA GLY A 23 -1.06 -2.62 19.95
C GLY A 23 -1.79 -1.47 19.24
N GLU A 24 -1.34 -0.22 19.30
CA GLU A 24 -2.08 0.94 18.76
C GLU A 24 -1.36 1.65 17.59
N ASP A 25 -0.05 1.43 17.38
CA ASP A 25 0.74 2.15 16.36
C ASP A 25 0.51 1.67 14.91
N SER A 26 0.01 0.45 14.73
CA SER A 26 -0.15 -0.17 13.40
C SER A 26 -1.29 0.46 12.60
N ASP A 27 -2.40 0.80 13.28
CA ASP A 27 -3.57 1.40 12.66
C ASP A 27 -3.32 2.86 12.25
N ASP A 28 -2.56 3.60 13.04
CA ASP A 28 -2.12 4.96 12.73
C ASP A 28 -1.16 4.97 11.52
N ALA A 29 -0.20 4.04 11.47
CA ALA A 29 0.72 3.90 10.34
C ALA A 29 -0.01 3.51 9.05
N ARG A 30 -0.96 2.57 9.13
CA ARG A 30 -1.77 2.15 7.97
C ARG A 30 -2.71 3.27 7.50
N SER A 31 -3.30 4.04 8.40
CA SER A 31 -4.14 5.19 8.06
C SER A 31 -3.33 6.31 7.38
N ALA A 32 -2.11 6.55 7.84
CA ALA A 32 -1.19 7.49 7.21
C ALA A 32 -0.80 7.01 5.79
N ALA A 33 -0.47 5.73 5.63
CA ALA A 33 -0.17 5.12 4.33
C ALA A 33 -1.38 5.16 3.37
N ALA A 34 -2.59 4.84 3.85
CA ALA A 34 -3.81 4.97 3.05
C ALA A 34 -4.04 6.41 2.59
N SER A 35 -3.79 7.39 3.46
CA SER A 35 -3.88 8.80 3.11
C SER A 35 -2.82 9.22 2.08
N SER A 36 -1.58 8.72 2.19
CA SER A 36 -0.53 9.01 1.20
C SER A 36 -0.80 8.36 -0.14
N VAL A 37 -1.18 7.07 -0.18
CA VAL A 37 -1.60 6.39 -1.42
C VAL A 37 -2.71 7.18 -2.08
N ASN A 38 -3.79 7.49 -1.36
CA ASN A 38 -4.93 8.18 -1.95
C ASN A 38 -4.56 9.57 -2.48
N ALA A 39 -3.66 10.30 -1.82
CA ALA A 39 -3.19 11.60 -2.28
C ALA A 39 -2.25 11.52 -3.49
N ALA A 40 -1.50 10.42 -3.62
CA ALA A 40 -0.53 10.21 -4.70
C ALA A 40 -1.09 9.39 -5.87
N MET A 41 -2.29 8.81 -5.72
CA MET A 41 -2.92 7.98 -6.73
C MET A 41 -3.30 8.80 -7.96
N ASP A 42 -2.86 8.34 -9.13
CA ASP A 42 -3.23 8.94 -10.41
C ASP A 42 -4.51 8.29 -10.94
N ASP A 43 -5.53 9.12 -11.23
CA ASP A 43 -6.83 8.66 -11.75
C ASP A 43 -6.73 7.88 -13.07
N ALA A 44 -5.74 8.20 -13.92
CA ALA A 44 -5.57 7.47 -15.17
C ALA A 44 -4.97 6.08 -14.90
N LYS A 45 -4.04 5.94 -13.95
CA LYS A 45 -3.50 4.64 -13.52
C LYS A 45 -4.57 3.77 -12.87
N SER A 46 -5.41 4.33 -11.98
CA SER A 46 -6.50 3.58 -11.36
C SER A 46 -7.53 3.13 -12.40
N ALA A 47 -7.93 4.00 -13.34
CA ALA A 47 -8.82 3.64 -14.43
C ALA A 47 -8.24 2.54 -15.34
N VAL A 48 -6.94 2.60 -15.66
CA VAL A 48 -6.25 1.54 -16.42
C VAL A 48 -6.23 0.22 -15.65
N PHE A 49 -5.97 0.26 -14.34
CA PHE A 49 -6.03 -0.93 -13.51
C PHE A 49 -7.43 -1.54 -13.49
N VAL A 50 -8.48 -0.74 -13.30
CA VAL A 50 -9.87 -1.22 -13.29
C VAL A 50 -10.22 -1.87 -14.64
N ALA A 51 -9.86 -1.23 -15.75
CA ALA A 51 -10.09 -1.78 -17.08
C ALA A 51 -9.34 -3.11 -17.29
N ALA A 52 -8.07 -3.18 -16.88
CA ALA A 52 -7.26 -4.40 -16.95
C ALA A 52 -7.83 -5.52 -16.07
N TYR A 53 -8.23 -5.19 -14.84
CA TYR A 53 -8.82 -6.12 -13.88
C TYR A 53 -10.12 -6.71 -14.43
N ARG A 54 -11.02 -5.87 -14.94
CA ARG A 54 -12.28 -6.31 -15.56
C ARG A 54 -12.04 -7.20 -16.80
N GLY A 55 -11.05 -6.85 -17.62
CA GLY A 55 -10.70 -7.61 -18.81
C GLY A 55 -10.08 -8.98 -18.51
N ALA A 56 -9.23 -9.06 -17.48
CA ALA A 56 -8.52 -10.28 -17.10
C ALA A 56 -9.33 -11.20 -16.16
N PHE A 57 -10.21 -10.62 -15.33
CA PHE A 57 -10.86 -11.31 -14.22
C PHE A 57 -12.37 -11.06 -14.18
N ALA A 58 -13.07 -11.28 -15.30
CA ALA A 58 -14.49 -11.00 -15.45
C ALA A 58 -15.37 -11.55 -14.30
N GLY A 59 -15.11 -12.78 -13.82
CA GLY A 59 -15.85 -13.36 -12.69
C GLY A 59 -15.60 -12.67 -11.34
N LEU A 60 -14.38 -12.17 -11.11
CA LEU A 60 -14.05 -11.42 -9.89
C LEU A 60 -14.62 -9.99 -9.94
N ALA A 61 -14.79 -9.45 -11.14
CA ALA A 61 -15.29 -8.09 -11.36
C ALA A 61 -16.81 -8.00 -11.54
N GLU A 62 -17.51 -9.14 -11.66
CA GLU A 62 -18.95 -9.18 -11.95
C GLU A 62 -19.74 -8.46 -10.84
N GLY A 63 -20.56 -7.48 -11.24
CA GLY A 63 -21.39 -6.71 -10.31
C GLY A 63 -20.63 -5.73 -9.41
N ARG A 64 -19.28 -5.69 -9.44
CA ARG A 64 -18.49 -4.72 -8.69
C ARG A 64 -18.44 -3.37 -9.41
N SER A 65 -18.44 -2.28 -8.66
CA SER A 65 -18.25 -0.93 -9.18
C SER A 65 -16.78 -0.67 -9.50
N ASP A 66 -16.49 0.39 -10.25
CA ASP A 66 -15.10 0.78 -10.52
C ASP A 66 -14.40 1.22 -9.22
N ASP A 67 -15.11 1.87 -8.30
CA ASP A 67 -14.64 2.19 -6.95
C ASP A 67 -14.26 0.93 -6.14
N ASP A 68 -15.09 -0.12 -6.19
CA ASP A 68 -14.80 -1.37 -5.47
C ASP A 68 -13.50 -2.03 -5.96
N ILE A 69 -13.27 -2.01 -7.27
CA ILE A 69 -12.05 -2.55 -7.89
C ILE A 69 -10.85 -1.62 -7.62
N THR A 70 -11.07 -0.31 -7.63
CA THR A 70 -10.04 0.68 -7.29
C THR A 70 -9.61 0.54 -5.83
N SER A 71 -10.52 0.23 -4.91
CA SER A 71 -10.19 -0.01 -3.51
C SER A 71 -9.25 -1.21 -3.34
N VAL A 72 -9.40 -2.28 -4.15
CA VAL A 72 -8.42 -3.39 -4.18
C VAL A 72 -7.02 -2.88 -4.51
N LEU A 73 -6.89 -2.00 -5.50
CA LEU A 73 -5.61 -1.41 -5.87
C LEU A 73 -5.05 -0.52 -4.74
N GLN A 74 -5.86 0.40 -4.20
CA GLN A 74 -5.44 1.32 -3.15
C GLN A 74 -4.92 0.56 -1.93
N GLU A 75 -5.70 -0.40 -1.43
CA GLU A 75 -5.30 -1.18 -0.27
C GLU A 75 -4.05 -2.03 -0.57
N THR A 76 -3.90 -2.55 -1.80
CA THR A 76 -2.67 -3.26 -2.19
C THR A 76 -1.45 -2.33 -2.16
N CYS A 77 -1.60 -1.08 -2.59
CA CYS A 77 -0.52 -0.10 -2.51
C CYS A 77 -0.15 0.22 -1.05
N VAL A 78 -1.14 0.30 -0.15
CA VAL A 78 -0.91 0.50 1.29
C VAL A 78 -0.10 -0.65 1.89
N ASP A 79 -0.43 -1.90 1.51
CA ASP A 79 0.32 -3.07 1.97
C ASP A 79 1.77 -3.04 1.47
N LEU A 80 1.97 -2.63 0.21
CA LEU A 80 3.30 -2.48 -0.40
C LEU A 80 4.13 -1.38 0.27
N GLU A 81 3.54 -0.22 0.58
CA GLU A 81 4.21 0.86 1.32
C GLU A 81 4.58 0.44 2.75
N SER A 82 3.75 -0.39 3.37
CA SER A 82 4.00 -0.93 4.72
C SER A 82 5.11 -1.99 4.76
N SER A 83 5.77 -2.28 3.62
CA SER A 83 6.80 -3.33 3.50
C SER A 83 6.30 -4.72 3.89
N ALA A 84 5.02 -5.01 3.63
CA ALA A 84 4.48 -6.34 3.83
C ALA A 84 5.17 -7.38 2.92
N GLU A 85 5.26 -8.61 3.42
CA GLU A 85 5.82 -9.71 2.63
C GLU A 85 4.94 -10.00 1.40
N PRO A 86 5.54 -10.31 0.24
CA PRO A 86 4.80 -10.40 -1.02
C PRO A 86 3.76 -11.53 -1.03
N GLN A 87 3.91 -12.55 -0.19
CA GLN A 87 2.90 -13.61 -0.03
C GLN A 87 1.70 -13.09 0.77
N ASP A 88 1.92 -12.42 1.89
CA ASP A 88 0.85 -11.81 2.69
C ASP A 88 0.02 -10.81 1.88
N VAL A 89 0.66 -9.98 1.05
CA VAL A 89 -0.07 -9.07 0.14
C VAL A 89 -0.93 -9.85 -0.87
N GLN A 90 -0.43 -10.98 -1.38
CA GLN A 90 -1.18 -11.82 -2.31
C GLN A 90 -2.38 -12.50 -1.63
N ASP A 91 -2.23 -12.96 -0.39
CA ASP A 91 -3.33 -13.52 0.38
C ASP A 91 -4.40 -12.46 0.71
N GLU A 92 -3.99 -11.24 1.04
CA GLU A 92 -4.92 -10.12 1.24
C GLU A 92 -5.59 -9.69 -0.07
N ILE A 93 -4.87 -9.74 -1.20
CA ILE A 93 -5.48 -9.56 -2.54
C ILE A 93 -6.55 -10.62 -2.77
N LYS A 94 -6.31 -11.88 -2.39
CA LYS A 94 -7.31 -12.94 -2.56
C LYS A 94 -8.58 -12.63 -1.78
N SER A 95 -8.42 -12.26 -0.51
CA SER A 95 -9.55 -11.91 0.36
C SER A 95 -10.36 -10.75 -0.21
N ARG A 96 -9.70 -9.65 -0.61
CA ARG A 96 -10.37 -8.45 -1.15
C ARG A 96 -10.96 -8.63 -2.54
N SER A 97 -10.41 -9.55 -3.33
CA SER A 97 -10.85 -9.84 -4.70
C SER A 97 -11.86 -10.97 -4.79
N GLU A 98 -12.13 -11.69 -3.70
CA GLU A 98 -13.24 -12.63 -3.64
C GLU A 98 -14.55 -11.90 -3.98
N ASN A 99 -15.35 -12.50 -4.85
CA ASN A 99 -16.62 -11.93 -5.26
C ASN A 99 -17.67 -13.02 -5.46
N ASN A 100 -18.80 -12.89 -4.78
CA ASN A 100 -19.93 -13.82 -4.88
C ASN A 100 -19.53 -15.31 -4.71
N GLY A 101 -18.58 -15.61 -3.81
CA GLY A 101 -18.06 -16.96 -3.58
C GLY A 101 -17.09 -17.45 -4.66
N THR A 102 -16.68 -16.59 -5.59
CA THR A 102 -15.57 -16.85 -6.50
C THR A 102 -14.29 -16.32 -5.89
N GLU A 103 -13.46 -17.23 -5.36
CA GLU A 103 -12.14 -16.89 -4.86
C GLU A 103 -11.12 -16.83 -6.01
N PRO A 104 -10.26 -15.80 -6.08
CA PRO A 104 -9.12 -15.78 -6.99
C PRO A 104 -8.12 -16.90 -6.68
N THR A 105 -7.67 -17.58 -7.74
CA THR A 105 -6.54 -18.52 -7.65
C THR A 105 -5.23 -17.81 -7.29
N ASP A 106 -4.23 -18.55 -6.79
CA ASP A 106 -2.88 -18.03 -6.53
C ASP A 106 -2.29 -17.27 -7.72
N ASN A 107 -2.49 -17.81 -8.93
CA ASN A 107 -1.97 -17.18 -10.14
C ASN A 107 -2.68 -15.86 -10.45
N GLN A 108 -3.99 -15.77 -10.18
CA GLN A 108 -4.75 -14.53 -10.35
C GLN A 108 -4.32 -13.49 -9.30
N ALA A 109 -4.18 -13.88 -8.03
CA ALA A 109 -3.70 -12.99 -6.98
C ALA A 109 -2.31 -12.43 -7.28
N ARG A 110 -1.38 -13.29 -7.72
CA ARG A 110 -0.05 -12.88 -8.18
C ARG A 110 -0.12 -11.91 -9.37
N GLN A 111 -1.03 -12.15 -10.32
CA GLN A 111 -1.18 -11.25 -11.46
C GLN A 111 -1.72 -9.88 -11.04
N ILE A 112 -2.73 -9.84 -10.15
CA ILE A 112 -3.26 -8.60 -9.58
C ILE A 112 -2.17 -7.85 -8.83
N TYR A 113 -1.34 -8.54 -8.04
CA TYR A 113 -0.19 -7.97 -7.33
C TYR A 113 0.80 -7.29 -8.28
N GLU A 114 1.18 -7.96 -9.38
CA GLU A 114 2.11 -7.37 -10.35
C GLU A 114 1.49 -6.19 -11.12
N MET A 115 0.18 -6.22 -11.41
CA MET A 115 -0.52 -5.06 -11.97
C MET A 115 -0.53 -3.88 -10.99
N ALA A 116 -0.79 -4.14 -9.71
CA ALA A 116 -0.84 -3.13 -8.67
C ALA A 116 0.53 -2.44 -8.51
N LYS A 117 1.63 -3.20 -8.46
CA LYS A 117 3.00 -2.65 -8.36
C LYS A 117 3.34 -1.62 -9.44
N VAL A 118 2.78 -1.75 -10.64
CA VAL A 118 3.00 -0.80 -11.74
C VAL A 118 2.14 0.45 -11.58
N ALA A 119 0.96 0.31 -10.97
CA ALA A 119 -0.02 1.37 -10.80
C ALA A 119 0.19 2.18 -9.50
N CYS A 120 0.78 1.60 -8.47
CA CYS A 120 1.08 2.28 -7.21
C CYS A 120 2.03 3.49 -7.41
N PRO A 121 1.89 4.53 -6.58
CA PRO A 121 2.75 5.71 -6.60
C PRO A 121 4.20 5.41 -6.19
#